data_AF-K1VC28-F1
#
_entry.id   AF-K1VC28-F1
#
_cell.length_a   1.000
_cell.length_b   1.000
_cell.length_c   1.000
_cell.angle_alpha   90.00
_cell.angle_beta   90.00
_cell.angle_gamma   90.00
#
_symmetry.space_group_name_H-M   'P 1'
#
loop_
_entity.id
_entity.type
_entity.pdbx_description
1 polymer ?
#
loop_
_entity_poly.entity_id
_entity_poly.type
_entity_poly.pdbx_seq_one_letter_code
_entity_poly.pdbx_strand_id
1 'polypeptide(L)'
;PYDMFMSEVDHVKYPDVAQKYRFEQVDPLTMQEISDNLQSDNSQAVRVNSDNRIDEAYTLKEDSVDNSLAQPEQQVAAGDSVLDKFLDARGYEEKLDVLIRYKSRFTNPMIDIMAESLEIVVPEGELSGRIDSLRKVLQAHTKYEGSHLRP
;
A
#
# COMPACT_ATOMS: atom_id res chain seq x y z
N PRO A 1 16.99 -1.11 26.64
CA PRO A 1 15.86 -1.66 25.87
C PRO A 1 14.81 -2.35 26.74
N TYR A 2 15.21 -3.16 27.72
CA TYR A 2 14.30 -3.88 28.63
C TYR A 2 13.45 -2.95 29.52
N ASP A 3 14.08 -1.92 30.11
CA ASP A 3 13.37 -0.96 30.98
C ASP A 3 12.27 -0.18 30.27
N MET A 4 12.42 0.04 28.95
CA MET A 4 11.41 0.69 28.12
C MET A 4 10.21 -0.22 27.80
N PHE A 5 10.40 -1.53 27.91
CA PHE A 5 9.35 -2.53 27.69
C PHE A 5 8.54 -2.76 28.98
N MET A 6 9.21 -2.72 30.13
CA MET A 6 8.60 -2.89 31.46
C MET A 6 8.19 -1.57 32.12
N SER A 7 8.27 -0.45 31.41
CA SER A 7 7.83 0.84 31.95
C SER A 7 6.30 0.90 32.08
N GLU A 8 5.82 1.59 33.10
CA GLU A 8 4.40 1.81 33.36
C GLU A 8 3.72 2.68 32.30
N VAL A 9 2.40 2.51 32.15
CA VAL A 9 1.57 3.37 31.31
C VAL A 9 1.47 4.76 31.96
N ASP A 10 1.53 5.79 31.13
CA ASP A 10 1.24 7.16 31.56
C ASP A 10 -0.28 7.36 31.69
N HIS A 11 -0.79 7.18 32.90
CA HIS A 11 -2.22 7.29 33.20
C HIS A 11 -2.70 8.76 33.28
N VAL A 12 -1.81 9.75 33.25
CA VAL A 12 -2.19 11.16 33.11
C VAL A 12 -2.55 11.44 31.65
N LYS A 13 -1.78 10.89 30.72
CA LYS A 13 -2.02 11.01 29.29
C LYS A 13 -3.10 10.04 28.78
N TYR A 14 -3.21 8.86 29.38
CA TYR A 14 -4.15 7.80 29.01
C TYR A 14 -4.93 7.30 30.24
N PRO A 15 -5.88 8.10 30.76
CA PRO A 15 -6.60 7.78 32.00
C PRO A 15 -7.50 6.54 31.91
N ASP A 16 -7.95 6.20 30.70
CA ASP A 16 -8.92 5.11 30.47
C ASP A 16 -8.27 3.74 30.24
N VAL A 17 -6.93 3.66 30.24
CA VAL A 17 -6.21 2.40 30.03
C VAL A 17 -6.08 1.65 31.35
N ALA A 18 -6.66 0.45 31.41
CA ALA A 18 -6.57 -0.43 32.59
C ALA A 18 -5.23 -1.17 32.72
N GLN A 19 -4.42 -1.19 31.66
CA GLN A 19 -3.14 -1.90 31.61
C GLN A 19 -2.07 -1.16 32.43
N LYS A 20 -1.38 -1.88 33.32
CA LYS A 20 -0.38 -1.28 34.22
C LYS A 20 0.93 -0.90 33.51
N TYR A 21 1.45 -1.78 32.66
CA TYR A 21 2.70 -1.59 31.93
C TYR A 21 2.44 -1.30 30.46
N ARG A 22 3.38 -0.67 29.74
CA ARG A 22 3.21 -0.38 28.31
C ARG A 22 3.10 -1.65 27.45
N PHE A 23 3.70 -2.75 27.91
CA PHE A 23 3.63 -4.05 27.28
C PHE A 23 3.29 -5.12 28.33
N GLU A 24 2.26 -5.90 28.05
CA GLU A 24 1.83 -7.04 28.85
C GLU A 24 1.56 -8.22 27.90
N GLN A 25 1.83 -9.44 28.37
CA GLN A 25 1.51 -10.63 27.60
C GLN A 25 0.02 -10.89 27.69
N VAL A 26 -0.66 -10.90 26.54
CA VAL A 26 -2.09 -11.18 26.45
C VAL A 26 -2.30 -12.50 25.72
N ASP A 27 -3.21 -13.32 26.22
CA ASP A 27 -3.61 -14.56 25.55
C ASP A 27 -4.54 -14.22 24.36
N PRO A 28 -4.25 -14.69 23.13
CA PRO A 28 -5.09 -14.46 21.96
C PRO A 28 -6.57 -14.83 22.16
N LEU A 29 -6.86 -15.82 23.01
CA LEU A 29 -8.23 -16.24 23.31
C LEU A 29 -8.98 -15.23 24.19
N THR A 30 -8.26 -14.48 25.03
CA THR A 30 -8.83 -13.45 25.91
C THR A 30 -9.00 -12.09 25.22
N MET A 31 -8.35 -11.87 24.07
CA MET A 31 -8.46 -10.61 23.32
C MET A 31 -9.84 -10.35 22.72
N GLN A 32 -10.60 -11.41 22.41
CA GLN A 32 -11.92 -11.30 21.80
C GLN A 32 -12.92 -10.56 22.71
N GLU A 33 -12.78 -10.68 24.03
CA GLU A 33 -13.68 -10.09 25.03
C GLU A 33 -13.41 -8.60 25.30
N ILE A 34 -12.21 -8.11 24.97
CA ILE A 34 -11.76 -6.75 25.29
C ILE A 34 -12.28 -5.73 24.27
N SER A 35 -12.48 -6.14 23.02
CA SER A 35 -12.95 -5.24 21.95
C SER A 35 -14.42 -4.83 22.13
N ASP A 36 -15.24 -5.66 22.78
CA ASP A 36 -16.68 -5.42 22.96
C ASP A 36 -17.00 -4.42 24.09
N ASN A 37 -16.04 -4.15 25.01
CA ASN A 37 -16.26 -3.23 26.14
C ASN A 37 -15.86 -1.78 25.86
N LEU A 38 -15.16 -1.48 24.75
CA LEU A 38 -14.69 -0.11 24.44
C LEU A 38 -15.71 0.74 23.64
N GLN A 39 -16.87 0.19 23.27
CA GLN A 39 -17.90 0.93 22.51
C GLN A 39 -19.01 1.55 23.38
N SER A 40 -19.01 1.33 24.69
CA SER A 40 -20.18 1.67 25.52
C SER A 40 -20.15 3.04 26.21
N ASP A 41 -19.03 3.78 26.21
CA ASP A 41 -18.90 4.94 27.11
C ASP A 41 -18.29 6.21 26.51
N ASN A 42 -18.59 6.52 25.23
CA ASN A 42 -18.27 7.84 24.69
C ASN A 42 -19.36 8.43 23.78
N SER A 43 -20.54 8.63 24.35
CA SER A 43 -21.62 9.40 23.70
C SER A 43 -21.91 10.69 24.44
N GLN A 44 -21.05 11.72 24.26
CA GLN A 44 -21.47 13.12 24.43
C GLN A 44 -21.00 14.02 23.26
N ALA A 45 -21.95 14.17 22.33
CA ALA A 45 -22.31 15.39 21.58
C ALA A 45 -21.20 16.41 21.22
N VAL A 46 -20.82 16.42 19.93
CA VAL A 46 -20.52 17.68 19.23
C VAL A 46 -21.37 17.73 17.95
N ARG A 47 -22.32 18.67 17.95
CA ARG A 47 -23.17 19.03 16.81
C ARG A 47 -22.49 20.19 16.07
N VAL A 48 -22.22 20.07 14.77
CA VAL A 48 -22.19 21.22 13.86
C VAL A 48 -22.70 20.81 12.46
N ASN A 49 -23.99 21.07 12.26
CA ASN A 49 -24.66 21.73 11.12
C ASN A 49 -24.11 21.55 9.69
N SER A 50 -24.91 20.81 8.90
CA SER A 50 -25.63 21.25 7.69
C SER A 50 -24.98 22.26 6.75
N ASP A 51 -24.62 21.83 5.55
CA ASP A 51 -25.17 22.42 4.32
C ASP A 51 -25.23 21.37 3.20
N ASN A 52 -26.23 21.55 2.36
CA ASN A 52 -26.92 20.58 1.53
C ASN A 52 -26.51 20.79 0.07
N ARG A 53 -26.39 19.73 -0.74
CA ARG A 53 -26.99 19.66 -2.10
C ARG A 53 -26.66 18.34 -2.85
N ILE A 54 -27.67 17.46 -2.86
CA ILE A 54 -28.32 16.72 -3.99
C ILE A 54 -27.43 16.01 -5.03
N ASP A 55 -27.47 14.67 -5.07
CA ASP A 55 -28.34 13.79 -5.88
C ASP A 55 -27.52 13.30 -7.09
N GLU A 56 -27.57 12.06 -7.61
CA GLU A 56 -28.70 11.16 -7.78
C GLU A 56 -28.14 9.81 -8.29
N ALA A 57 -28.63 8.69 -7.73
CA ALA A 57 -28.68 7.32 -8.27
C ALA A 57 -27.34 6.66 -8.70
N TYR A 58 -27.05 5.38 -8.45
CA TYR A 58 -27.85 4.20 -8.75
C TYR A 58 -27.54 3.06 -7.77
N THR A 59 -28.62 2.40 -7.41
CA THR A 59 -28.79 1.14 -6.71
C THR A 59 -27.86 0.02 -7.17
N LEU A 60 -27.28 -0.74 -6.23
CA LEU A 60 -27.47 -2.20 -6.04
C LEU A 60 -26.21 -2.95 -5.52
N LYS A 61 -26.41 -3.55 -4.33
CA LYS A 61 -25.96 -4.88 -3.87
C LYS A 61 -24.63 -4.93 -3.11
N GLU A 62 -24.81 -5.00 -1.80
CA GLU A 62 -24.08 -5.90 -0.91
C GLU A 62 -23.91 -7.26 -1.58
N ASP A 63 -22.69 -7.78 -1.61
CA ASP A 63 -22.42 -9.15 -1.16
C ASP A 63 -20.92 -9.33 -0.95
N SER A 64 -20.59 -9.84 0.24
CA SER A 64 -19.39 -10.63 0.57
C SER A 64 -18.02 -9.95 0.47
N VAL A 65 -17.65 -9.32 1.59
CA VAL A 65 -16.27 -9.28 2.09
C VAL A 65 -15.84 -10.70 2.46
N ASP A 66 -15.20 -11.41 1.53
CA ASP A 66 -14.35 -12.56 1.85
C ASP A 66 -12.91 -12.09 1.90
N ASN A 67 -12.50 -11.66 3.09
CA ASN A 67 -11.11 -11.45 3.46
C ASN A 67 -10.43 -12.81 3.65
N SER A 68 -10.28 -13.56 2.56
CA SER A 68 -9.40 -14.71 2.52
C SER A 68 -8.01 -14.23 2.14
N LEU A 69 -7.27 -13.89 3.20
CA LEU A 69 -5.82 -13.73 3.24
C LEU A 69 -5.15 -15.09 2.97
N ALA A 70 -5.38 -15.61 1.76
CA ALA A 70 -4.65 -16.74 1.23
C ALA A 70 -3.57 -16.16 0.32
N GLN A 71 -2.33 -16.12 0.83
CA GLN A 71 -1.19 -16.16 -0.06
C GLN A 71 -1.35 -17.41 -0.92
N PRO A 72 -1.48 -17.31 -2.25
CA PRO A 72 -0.85 -18.33 -3.04
C PRO A 72 0.64 -18.01 -2.98
N GLU A 73 1.40 -18.81 -2.22
CA GLU A 73 2.75 -19.20 -2.67
C GLU A 73 2.59 -19.86 -4.04
N GLN A 74 2.31 -19.06 -5.07
CA GLN A 74 2.30 -19.50 -6.44
C GLN A 74 3.75 -19.56 -6.85
N GLN A 75 4.31 -20.74 -6.57
CA GLN A 75 5.31 -21.42 -7.37
C GLN A 75 5.70 -20.58 -8.59
N VAL A 76 6.84 -19.89 -8.46
CA VAL A 76 7.52 -19.26 -9.58
C VAL A 76 7.85 -20.37 -10.58
N ALA A 77 6.93 -20.61 -11.51
CA ALA A 77 7.22 -21.32 -12.73
C ALA A 77 8.30 -20.48 -13.42
N ALA A 78 9.56 -20.87 -13.20
CA ALA A 78 10.73 -20.34 -13.86
C ALA A 78 10.47 -20.34 -15.37
N GLY A 79 10.17 -19.17 -15.93
CA GLY A 79 9.56 -19.12 -17.26
C GLY A 79 9.33 -17.72 -17.79
N ASP A 80 10.37 -16.88 -17.73
CA ASP A 80 10.58 -15.73 -18.63
C ASP A 80 9.35 -14.81 -18.78
N SER A 81 8.84 -14.29 -17.66
CA SER A 81 7.80 -13.27 -17.70
C SER A 81 8.36 -11.98 -18.30
N VAL A 82 7.52 -11.21 -18.97
CA VAL A 82 7.86 -9.85 -19.42
C VAL A 82 8.34 -8.97 -18.25
N LEU A 83 7.81 -9.22 -17.06
CA LEU A 83 8.22 -8.55 -15.83
C LEU A 83 9.66 -8.91 -15.46
N ASP A 84 10.04 -10.19 -15.51
CA ASP A 84 11.39 -10.64 -15.19
C ASP A 84 12.41 -9.98 -16.13
N LYS A 85 12.10 -9.94 -17.43
CA LYS A 85 12.93 -9.24 -18.44
C LYS A 85 13.15 -7.76 -18.11
N PHE A 86 12.14 -7.10 -17.54
CA PHE A 86 12.25 -5.70 -17.14
C PHE A 86 13.10 -5.55 -15.87
N LEU A 87 12.91 -6.43 -14.88
CA LEU A 87 13.66 -6.39 -13.63
C LEU A 87 15.13 -6.76 -13.82
N ASP A 88 15.43 -7.68 -14.75
CA ASP A 88 16.78 -8.08 -15.13
C ASP A 88 17.53 -7.00 -15.94
N ALA A 89 16.79 -6.09 -16.59
CA ALA A 89 17.38 -5.03 -17.39
C ALA A 89 18.18 -4.07 -16.50
N ARG A 90 19.47 -3.89 -16.80
CA ARG A 90 20.39 -3.14 -15.92
C ARG A 90 20.25 -1.63 -16.09
N GLY A 91 20.08 -1.16 -17.33
CA GLY A 91 20.01 0.26 -17.65
C GLY A 91 18.60 0.77 -17.89
N TYR A 92 18.39 2.09 -17.75
CA TYR A 92 17.11 2.74 -18.08
C TYR A 92 16.74 2.62 -19.55
N GLU A 93 17.73 2.59 -20.46
CA GLU A 93 17.52 2.35 -21.89
C GLU A 93 16.97 0.95 -22.17
N GLU A 94 17.54 -0.08 -21.54
CA GLU A 94 17.11 -1.46 -21.69
C GLU A 94 15.70 -1.67 -21.09
N LYS A 95 15.46 -1.12 -19.88
CA LYS A 95 14.13 -1.06 -19.27
C LYS A 95 13.10 -0.39 -20.18
N LEU A 96 13.49 0.71 -20.84
CA LEU A 96 12.65 1.42 -21.79
C LEU A 96 12.35 0.58 -23.05
N ASP A 97 13.34 -0.16 -23.59
CA ASP A 97 13.11 -1.07 -24.72
C ASP A 97 12.14 -2.19 -24.35
N VAL A 98 12.31 -2.83 -23.19
CA VAL A 98 11.38 -3.87 -22.69
C VAL A 98 9.96 -3.31 -22.56
N LEU A 99 9.82 -2.11 -21.98
CA LEU A 99 8.53 -1.45 -21.80
C LEU A 99 7.84 -1.13 -23.12
N ILE A 100 8.58 -0.64 -24.12
CA ILE A 100 8.04 -0.30 -25.45
C ILE A 100 7.70 -1.58 -26.22
N ARG A 101 8.62 -2.55 -26.25
CA ARG A 101 8.50 -3.80 -27.01
C ARG A 101 7.32 -4.66 -26.56
N TYR A 102 7.05 -4.68 -25.26
CA TYR A 102 6.02 -5.53 -24.68
C TYR A 102 4.87 -4.74 -24.04
N LYS A 103 4.64 -3.50 -24.47
CA LYS A 103 3.59 -2.60 -23.94
C LYS A 103 2.22 -3.28 -23.75
N SER A 104 1.83 -4.19 -24.63
CA SER A 104 0.53 -4.89 -24.58
C SER A 104 0.44 -6.04 -23.58
N ARG A 105 1.57 -6.51 -23.02
CA ARG A 105 1.62 -7.68 -22.12
C ARG A 105 1.65 -7.29 -20.65
N PHE A 106 1.81 -6.01 -20.33
CA PHE A 106 1.81 -5.53 -18.96
C PHE A 106 0.41 -5.48 -18.37
N THR A 107 0.30 -5.77 -17.09
CA THR A 107 -0.92 -5.59 -16.29
C THR A 107 -0.68 -4.52 -15.23
N ASN A 108 -1.76 -3.97 -14.64
CA ASN A 108 -1.64 -2.96 -13.59
C ASN A 108 -0.72 -3.39 -12.44
N PRO A 109 -0.85 -4.60 -11.85
CA PRO A 109 0.06 -5.07 -10.81
C PRO A 109 1.53 -5.15 -11.25
N MET A 110 1.80 -5.46 -12.53
CA MET A 110 3.17 -5.43 -13.04
C MET A 110 3.75 -4.01 -13.05
N ILE A 111 2.93 -3.00 -13.37
CA ILE A 111 3.36 -1.60 -13.31
C ILE A 111 3.71 -1.19 -11.87
N ASP A 112 2.92 -1.63 -10.88
CA ASP A 112 3.17 -1.35 -9.46
C ASP A 112 4.52 -1.91 -9.00
N ILE A 113 4.80 -3.17 -9.31
CA ILE A 113 6.08 -3.82 -8.98
C ILE A 113 7.26 -3.11 -9.65
N MET A 114 7.10 -2.76 -10.93
CA MET A 114 8.14 -2.02 -11.66
C MET A 114 8.37 -0.62 -11.08
N ALA A 115 7.30 0.09 -10.73
CA ALA A 115 7.38 1.41 -10.11
C ALA A 115 8.09 1.35 -8.75
N GLU A 116 7.74 0.37 -7.93
CA GLU A 116 8.38 0.11 -6.64
C GLU A 116 9.88 -0.19 -6.81
N SER A 117 10.25 -1.06 -7.75
CA SER A 117 11.67 -1.38 -8.03
C SER A 117 12.51 -0.19 -8.51
N LEU A 118 11.86 0.86 -9.03
CA LEU A 118 12.51 2.08 -9.52
C LEU A 118 12.43 3.24 -8.52
N GLU A 119 11.76 3.04 -7.38
CA GLU A 119 11.45 4.08 -6.40
C GLU A 119 10.68 5.26 -7.00
N ILE A 120 9.76 4.99 -7.93
CA ILE A 120 8.95 6.01 -8.59
C ILE A 120 7.47 5.85 -8.22
N VAL A 121 6.75 6.96 -8.20
CA VAL A 121 5.29 6.96 -8.01
C VAL A 121 4.61 7.06 -9.37
N VAL A 122 3.83 6.05 -9.74
CA VAL A 122 3.00 6.07 -10.95
C VAL A 122 1.55 6.38 -10.54
N PRO A 123 0.96 7.51 -11.00
CA PRO A 123 -0.43 7.83 -10.69
C PRO A 123 -1.40 6.73 -11.09
N GLU A 124 -2.48 6.58 -10.33
CA GLU A 124 -3.57 5.69 -10.68
C GLU A 124 -4.28 6.15 -11.95
N GLY A 125 -4.77 5.18 -12.74
CA GLY A 125 -5.46 5.46 -13.99
C GLY A 125 -5.50 4.25 -14.90
N GLU A 126 -5.86 4.48 -16.16
CA GLU A 126 -5.85 3.42 -17.17
C GLU A 126 -4.44 2.87 -17.41
N LEU A 127 -4.35 1.56 -17.67
CA LEU A 127 -3.09 0.87 -17.93
C LEU A 127 -2.21 1.60 -18.97
N SER A 128 -2.80 2.14 -20.03
CA SER A 128 -2.08 2.88 -21.07
C SER A 128 -1.40 4.14 -20.52
N GLY A 129 -2.12 4.92 -19.70
CA GLY A 129 -1.62 6.13 -19.06
C GLY A 129 -0.56 5.84 -18.01
N ARG A 130 -0.69 4.73 -17.28
CA ARG A 130 0.30 4.25 -16.32
C ARG A 130 1.60 3.82 -17.02
N ILE A 131 1.51 3.06 -18.12
CA ILE A 131 2.66 2.71 -18.96
C ILE A 131 3.33 3.97 -19.52
N ASP A 132 2.56 4.94 -19.99
CA ASP A 132 3.12 6.18 -20.52
C ASP A 132 3.76 7.06 -19.45
N SER A 133 3.27 7.01 -18.21
CA SER A 133 3.89 7.68 -17.05
C SER A 133 5.24 7.06 -16.73
N LEU A 134 5.29 5.73 -16.59
CA LEU A 134 6.54 4.97 -16.40
C LEU A 134 7.54 5.24 -17.53
N ARG A 135 7.07 5.24 -18.79
CA ARG A 135 7.88 5.55 -19.98
C ARG A 135 8.53 6.93 -19.90
N LYS A 136 7.77 7.97 -19.52
CA LYS A 136 8.29 9.35 -19.39
C LYS A 136 9.39 9.43 -18.34
N VAL A 137 9.23 8.74 -17.21
CA VAL A 137 10.23 8.72 -16.14
C VAL A 137 11.50 8.03 -16.62
N LEU A 138 11.39 6.83 -17.20
CA LEU A 138 12.54 6.12 -17.78
C LEU A 138 13.27 6.98 -18.83
N GLN A 139 12.55 7.69 -19.70
CA GLN A 139 13.15 8.60 -20.69
C GLN A 139 13.92 9.75 -20.03
N ALA A 140 13.42 10.30 -18.92
CA ALA A 140 14.12 11.33 -18.18
C ALA A 140 15.43 10.79 -17.58
N HIS A 141 15.40 9.62 -16.93
CA HIS A 141 16.62 9.00 -16.37
C HIS A 141 17.65 8.68 -17.46
N THR A 142 17.24 8.07 -18.59
CA THR A 142 18.16 7.81 -19.71
C THR A 142 18.83 9.09 -20.22
N LYS A 143 18.09 10.22 -20.25
CA LYS A 143 18.63 11.50 -20.72
C LYS A 143 19.60 12.15 -19.73
N TYR A 144 19.34 12.05 -18.42
CA TYR A 144 20.05 12.85 -17.41
C TYR A 144 21.08 12.08 -16.59
N GLU A 145 21.00 10.75 -16.51
CA GLU A 145 21.94 9.94 -15.71
C GLU A 145 23.19 9.49 -16.47
N GLY A 146 23.13 9.34 -17.79
CA GLY A 146 24.28 8.92 -18.61
C GLY A 146 25.36 10.00 -18.83
N SER A 147 25.06 11.27 -18.54
CA SER A 147 25.92 12.42 -18.92
C SER A 147 26.36 13.32 -17.76
N HIS A 148 26.12 12.95 -16.51
CA HIS A 148 26.37 13.81 -15.34
C HIS A 148 27.69 13.53 -14.60
N LEU A 149 28.70 13.00 -15.29
CA LEU A 149 30.08 13.06 -14.77
C LEU A 149 30.63 14.45 -15.07
N ARG A 150 30.70 15.29 -14.03
CA ARG A 150 31.39 16.58 -14.09
C ARG A 150 32.89 16.32 -14.36
N PRO A 151 33.55 17.08 -15.26
CA PRO A 151 35.00 17.07 -15.37
C PRO A 151 35.68 17.68 -14.14
#